data_AF-A0A919NS56-F1
#
_entry.id   AF-A0A919NS56-F1
#
_cell.length_a   1.000
_cell.length_b   1.000
_cell.length_c   1.000
_cell.angle_alpha   90.00
_cell.angle_beta   90.00
_cell.angle_gamma   90.00
#
_symmetry.space_group_name_H-M   'P 1'
#
loop_
_entity.id
_entity.type
_entity.pdbx_description
1 polymer ?
#
loop_
_entity_poly.entity_id
_entity_poly.type
_entity_poly.pdbx_seq_one_letter_code
_entity_poly.pdbx_strand_id
1 'polypeptide(L)'
;MRDRPHRRKAWLAWDRDDVARIFAGMYEPGEKRFKYIDTPAAFYAASQFDRVEREGELIGVSTLCSYTANVRGWISVCMLDGQVGYGDRVELVWGEPNGGSANPAVERHVQTTIGATVVERPFPIGRS
;
A
#
# COMPACT_ATOMS: atom_id res chain seq x y z
N MET A 1 -3.78 28.96 -0.02
CA MET A 1 -4.49 28.47 -1.22
C MET A 1 -5.63 27.61 -0.74
N ARG A 2 -6.86 28.14 -0.77
CA ARG A 2 -8.07 27.43 -0.35
C ARG A 2 -8.82 26.83 -1.54
N ASP A 3 -8.60 27.39 -2.73
CA ASP A 3 -9.39 27.11 -3.94
C ASP A 3 -8.66 26.22 -4.95
N ARG A 4 -7.61 25.50 -4.51
CA ARG A 4 -6.89 24.54 -5.37
C ARG A 4 -7.44 23.13 -5.15
N PRO A 5 -7.35 22.24 -6.15
CA PRO A 5 -7.60 20.81 -5.92
C PRO A 5 -6.69 20.31 -4.81
N HIS A 6 -7.27 19.70 -3.78
CA HIS A 6 -6.55 19.13 -2.66
C HIS A 6 -6.69 17.61 -2.66
N ARG A 7 -5.62 16.92 -2.29
CA ARG A 7 -5.70 15.48 -2.03
C ARG A 7 -6.62 15.22 -0.84
N ARG A 8 -7.45 14.19 -0.96
CA ARG A 8 -8.34 13.73 0.12
C ARG A 8 -7.71 12.55 0.84
N LYS A 9 -7.90 12.52 2.16
CA LYS A 9 -7.59 11.33 2.95
C LYS A 9 -8.60 10.24 2.62
N ALA A 10 -8.12 9.04 2.37
CA ALA A 10 -8.92 7.83 2.19
C ALA A 10 -8.18 6.61 2.77
N TRP A 11 -8.79 5.43 2.63
CA TRP A 11 -8.17 4.16 2.96
C TRP A 11 -8.04 3.30 1.71
N LEU A 12 -7.03 2.45 1.68
CA LEU A 12 -6.89 1.37 0.70
C LEU A 12 -7.15 0.04 1.40
N ALA A 13 -8.00 -0.79 0.83
CA ALA A 13 -8.11 -2.21 1.17
C ALA A 13 -7.30 -3.00 0.15
N TRP A 14 -6.24 -3.67 0.60
CA TRP A 14 -5.28 -4.34 -0.28
C TRP A 14 -5.81 -5.70 -0.75
N ASP A 15 -5.45 -6.09 -1.96
CA ASP A 15 -5.81 -7.38 -2.52
C ASP A 15 -5.07 -8.51 -1.83
N ARG A 16 -5.86 -9.47 -1.34
CA ARG A 16 -5.34 -10.60 -0.56
C ARG A 16 -4.35 -11.47 -1.34
N ASP A 17 -4.56 -11.64 -2.65
CA ASP A 17 -3.77 -12.56 -3.47
C ASP A 17 -2.39 -11.95 -3.80
N ASP A 18 -2.33 -10.63 -4.00
CA ASP A 18 -1.07 -9.90 -4.14
C ASP A 18 -0.27 -9.88 -2.84
N VAL A 19 -0.96 -9.66 -1.71
CA VAL A 19 -0.33 -9.78 -0.39
C VAL A 19 0.20 -11.20 -0.18
N ALA A 20 -0.58 -12.24 -0.48
CA ALA A 20 -0.16 -13.62 -0.33
C ALA A 20 1.08 -13.94 -1.20
N ARG A 21 1.14 -13.42 -2.43
CA ARG A 21 2.31 -13.51 -3.30
C ARG A 21 3.54 -12.86 -2.68
N ILE A 22 3.40 -11.71 -2.02
CA ILE A 22 4.50 -11.05 -1.30
C ILE A 22 4.96 -11.87 -0.10
N PHE A 23 4.02 -12.42 0.68
CA PHE A 23 4.34 -13.32 1.79
C PHE A 23 5.10 -14.56 1.32
N ALA A 24 4.66 -15.19 0.23
CA ALA A 24 5.36 -16.32 -0.36
C ALA A 24 6.78 -15.92 -0.84
N GLY A 25 6.92 -14.75 -1.47
CA GLY A 25 8.20 -14.22 -1.92
C GLY A 25 9.23 -13.98 -0.81
N MET A 26 8.82 -13.89 0.46
CA MET A 26 9.77 -13.75 1.57
C MET A 26 10.69 -14.96 1.76
N TYR A 27 10.31 -16.14 1.25
CA TYR A 27 11.11 -17.36 1.28
C TYR A 27 12.00 -17.51 0.04
N GLU A 28 11.78 -16.69 -0.99
CA GLU A 28 12.46 -16.81 -2.26
C GLU A 28 13.75 -15.96 -2.30
N PRO A 29 14.76 -16.38 -3.09
CA PRO A 29 15.96 -15.58 -3.34
C PRO A 29 15.79 -14.64 -4.54
N GLY A 30 16.64 -13.61 -4.59
CA GLY A 30 16.84 -12.77 -5.79
C GLY A 30 15.57 -12.07 -6.26
N GLU A 31 15.28 -12.16 -7.56
CA GLU A 31 14.23 -11.39 -8.22
C GLU A 31 12.79 -11.76 -7.80
N LYS A 32 12.64 -12.93 -7.16
CA LYS A 32 11.34 -13.39 -6.64
C LYS A 32 11.04 -12.85 -5.24
N ARG A 33 12.01 -12.17 -4.61
CA ARG A 33 11.85 -11.57 -3.28
C ARG A 33 11.31 -10.15 -3.41
N PHE A 34 10.07 -9.94 -2.98
CA PHE A 34 9.50 -8.60 -2.83
C PHE A 34 9.86 -7.98 -1.48
N LYS A 35 9.57 -6.68 -1.31
CA LYS A 35 9.76 -6.01 -0.01
C LYS A 35 8.98 -6.78 1.08
N TYR A 36 9.66 -7.15 2.16
CA TYR A 36 9.03 -7.90 3.25
C TYR A 36 7.90 -7.10 3.88
N ILE A 37 6.84 -7.81 4.27
CA ILE A 37 5.69 -7.26 5.00
C ILE A 37 5.74 -7.82 6.42
N ASP A 38 5.96 -6.95 7.42
CA ASP A 38 5.90 -7.34 8.84
C ASP A 38 4.48 -7.21 9.39
N THR A 39 4.08 -8.11 10.28
CA THR A 39 2.75 -8.09 10.90
C THR A 39 2.83 -7.59 12.35
N PRO A 40 1.98 -6.65 12.79
CA PRO A 40 0.80 -6.13 12.09
C PRO A 40 1.06 -4.84 11.30
N ALA A 41 2.24 -4.24 11.34
CA ALA A 41 2.54 -2.97 10.70
C ALA A 41 3.88 -3.03 9.97
N ALA A 42 3.84 -2.90 8.65
CA ALA A 42 5.01 -3.06 7.78
C ALA A 42 5.70 -1.72 7.50
N PHE A 43 6.00 -0.95 8.55
CA PHE A 43 6.75 0.30 8.43
C PHE A 43 8.24 0.00 8.37
N TYR A 44 8.94 0.55 7.38
CA TYR A 44 10.39 0.36 7.24
C TYR A 44 11.19 1.68 7.12
N ALA A 45 10.50 2.81 7.28
CA ALA A 45 11.09 4.14 7.34
C ALA A 45 10.35 5.00 8.38
N ALA A 46 11.02 6.05 8.88
CA ALA A 46 10.41 7.00 9.80
C ALA A 46 9.17 7.70 9.19
N SER A 47 9.19 7.89 7.86
CA SER A 47 8.06 8.38 7.08
C SER A 47 7.94 7.56 5.80
N GLN A 48 6.87 6.80 5.66
CA GLN A 48 6.59 5.99 4.48
C GLN A 48 5.71 6.78 3.51
N PHE A 49 6.07 6.74 2.22
CA PHE A 49 5.32 7.39 1.14
C PHE A 49 5.34 6.48 -0.09
N ASP A 50 4.52 5.45 -0.05
CA ASP A 50 4.37 4.53 -1.17
C ASP A 50 3.51 5.17 -2.25
N ARG A 51 3.89 4.99 -3.52
CA ARG A 51 3.14 5.55 -4.64
C ARG A 51 1.81 4.82 -4.78
N VAL A 52 0.74 5.57 -5.02
CA VAL A 52 -0.54 5.02 -5.46
C VAL A 52 -0.78 5.46 -6.88
N GLU A 53 -1.03 4.51 -7.76
CA GLU A 53 -1.14 4.69 -9.20
C GLU A 53 -2.49 4.21 -9.72
N ARG A 54 -2.91 4.78 -10.84
CA ARG A 54 -4.02 4.29 -11.66
C ARG A 54 -3.60 4.41 -13.11
N GLU A 55 -3.59 3.29 -13.82
CA GLU A 55 -3.18 3.25 -15.24
C GLU A 55 -1.74 3.79 -15.44
N GLY A 56 -0.85 3.53 -14.47
CA GLY A 56 0.54 4.00 -14.46
C GLY A 56 0.74 5.46 -14.04
N GLU A 57 -0.32 6.22 -13.83
CA GLU A 57 -0.25 7.62 -13.40
C GLU A 57 -0.26 7.75 -11.88
N LEU A 58 0.60 8.61 -11.34
CA LEU A 58 0.65 8.90 -9.90
C LEU A 58 -0.57 9.71 -9.47
N ILE A 59 -1.44 9.10 -8.68
CA ILE A 59 -2.68 9.70 -8.18
C ILE A 59 -2.64 9.98 -6.67
N GLY A 60 -1.57 9.61 -5.98
CA GLY A 60 -1.48 9.82 -4.54
C GLY A 60 -0.36 9.06 -3.85
N VAL A 61 -0.45 9.03 -2.52
CA VAL A 61 0.52 8.33 -1.67
C VAL A 61 -0.17 7.58 -0.54
N SER A 62 0.36 6.41 -0.20
CA SER A 62 0.00 5.63 0.99
C SER A 62 1.07 5.85 2.06
N THR A 63 0.64 6.13 3.30
CA THR A 63 1.56 6.61 4.35
C THR A 63 1.66 5.71 5.56
N LEU A 64 0.64 4.88 5.81
CA LEU A 64 0.61 3.98 6.96
C LEU A 64 -0.17 2.72 6.59
N CYS A 65 0.50 1.57 6.53
CA CYS A 65 -0.11 0.27 6.30
C CYS A 65 -0.15 -0.62 7.56
N SER A 66 -1.19 -1.46 7.66
CA SER A 66 -1.31 -2.45 8.72
C SER A 66 -2.24 -3.60 8.33
N TYR A 67 -1.94 -4.79 8.80
CA TYR A 67 -2.89 -5.89 8.88
C TYR A 67 -3.82 -5.70 10.07
N THR A 68 -5.12 -5.94 9.87
CA THR A 68 -6.07 -6.03 10.99
C THR A 68 -6.96 -7.25 10.88
N ALA A 69 -7.01 -8.04 11.96
CA ALA A 69 -7.86 -9.22 12.05
C ALA A 69 -9.37 -8.86 11.94
N ASN A 70 -9.75 -7.63 12.27
CA ASN A 70 -11.14 -7.16 12.20
C ASN A 70 -11.68 -7.12 10.76
N VAL A 71 -10.81 -6.91 9.77
CA VAL A 71 -11.16 -6.95 8.34
C VAL A 71 -10.53 -8.14 7.63
N ARG A 72 -9.72 -8.93 8.36
CA ARG A 72 -8.93 -10.07 7.88
C ARG A 72 -8.10 -9.71 6.65
N GLY A 73 -7.48 -8.52 6.69
CA GLY A 73 -6.81 -7.96 5.52
C GLY A 73 -5.85 -6.83 5.86
N TRP A 74 -5.08 -6.46 4.84
CA TRP A 74 -4.18 -5.33 4.85
C TRP A 74 -4.90 -4.06 4.42
N ILE A 75 -4.65 -3.00 5.16
CA ILE A 75 -5.19 -1.67 4.87
C ILE A 75 -4.07 -0.65 4.91
N SER A 76 -4.25 0.48 4.23
CA SER A 76 -3.41 1.65 4.45
C SER A 76 -4.18 2.96 4.41
N VAL A 77 -3.67 3.96 5.14
CA VAL A 77 -4.11 5.36 5.00
C VAL A 77 -3.41 5.96 3.79
N CYS A 78 -4.17 6.69 2.97
CA CYS A 78 -3.64 7.33 1.78
C CYS A 78 -4.17 8.77 1.62
N MET A 79 -3.44 9.53 0.81
CA MET A 79 -3.83 10.86 0.31
C MET A 79 -3.91 10.77 -1.20
N LEU A 80 -5.12 10.84 -1.75
CA LEU A 80 -5.42 10.63 -3.17
C LEU A 80 -5.94 11.90 -3.83
N ASP A 81 -5.66 12.06 -5.12
CA ASP A 81 -6.22 13.12 -5.95
C ASP A 81 -7.75 12.98 -6.06
N GLY A 82 -8.45 14.11 -6.22
CA GLY A 82 -9.92 14.18 -6.11
C GLY A 82 -10.72 13.44 -7.18
N GLN A 83 -10.06 12.97 -8.25
CA GLN A 83 -10.72 12.26 -9.36
C GLN A 83 -11.02 10.80 -9.08
N VAL A 84 -10.40 10.20 -8.06
CA VAL A 84 -10.60 8.79 -7.70
C VAL A 84 -11.73 8.70 -6.69
N GLY A 85 -12.74 7.86 -6.96
CA GLY A 85 -13.91 7.63 -6.11
C GLY A 85 -13.70 6.55 -5.04
N TYR A 86 -14.66 6.39 -4.12
CA TYR A 86 -14.71 5.17 -3.30
C TYR A 86 -15.24 4.01 -4.14
N GLY A 87 -14.67 2.82 -3.99
CA GLY A 87 -14.92 1.66 -4.84
C GLY A 87 -14.00 1.55 -6.05
N ASP A 88 -13.30 2.63 -6.41
CA ASP A 88 -12.32 2.61 -7.49
C ASP A 88 -11.14 1.69 -7.15
N ARG A 89 -10.60 1.09 -8.20
CA ARG A 89 -9.42 0.22 -8.17
C ARG A 89 -8.16 1.03 -8.48
N VAL A 90 -7.12 0.80 -7.68
CA VAL A 90 -5.82 1.46 -7.79
C VAL A 90 -4.71 0.44 -7.55
N GLU A 91 -3.47 0.82 -7.86
CA GLU A 91 -2.28 0.03 -7.61
C GLU A 91 -1.40 0.75 -6.59
N LEU A 92 -1.04 0.04 -5.52
CA LEU A 92 -0.04 0.47 -4.57
C LEU A 92 1.33 -0.07 -4.99
N VAL A 93 2.29 0.81 -5.20
CA VAL A 93 3.68 0.41 -5.47
C VAL A 93 4.34 0.03 -4.15
N TRP A 94 4.75 -1.23 -4.03
CA TRP A 94 5.31 -1.80 -2.81
C TRP A 94 6.80 -2.11 -2.95
N GLY A 95 7.58 -1.57 -2.01
CA GLY A 95 9.03 -1.62 -2.02
C GLY A 95 9.67 -0.39 -2.66
N GLU A 96 10.98 -0.32 -2.56
CA GLU A 96 11.82 0.75 -3.08
C GLU A 96 12.41 0.38 -4.46
N PRO A 97 12.59 1.36 -5.36
CA PRO A 97 13.19 1.12 -6.67
C PRO A 97 14.66 0.70 -6.54
N ASN A 98 15.24 0.17 -7.63
CA ASN A 98 16.66 -0.22 -7.72
C ASN A 98 17.10 -1.23 -6.64
N GLY A 99 16.13 -1.97 -6.13
CA GLY A 99 16.25 -3.07 -5.18
C GLY A 99 16.49 -2.70 -3.72
N GLY A 100 16.09 -1.50 -3.32
CA GLY A 100 16.26 -1.00 -1.96
C GLY A 100 17.35 0.05 -1.85
N SER A 101 17.08 1.06 -1.04
CA SER A 101 18.02 2.07 -0.58
C SER A 101 19.14 1.47 0.27
N ALA A 102 20.14 2.29 0.61
CA ALA A 102 21.24 1.89 1.49
C ALA A 102 20.83 1.80 2.98
N ASN A 103 19.55 1.97 3.31
CA ASN A 103 19.07 1.86 4.69
C ASN A 103 19.25 0.41 5.20
N PRO A 104 19.99 0.17 6.29
CA PRO A 104 20.20 -1.18 6.83
C PRO A 104 18.92 -1.93 7.23
N ALA A 105 17.82 -1.21 7.50
CA ALA A 105 16.52 -1.80 7.77
C ALA A 105 15.77 -2.27 6.51
N VAL A 106 16.30 -1.97 5.32
CA VAL A 106 15.76 -2.34 4.02
C VAL A 106 16.62 -3.46 3.44
N GLU A 107 16.04 -4.65 3.38
CA GLU A 107 16.59 -5.79 2.68
C GLU A 107 16.57 -5.60 1.17
N ARG A 108 17.42 -6.33 0.44
CA ARG A 108 17.35 -6.36 -1.03
C ARG A 108 16.05 -7.04 -1.48
N HIS A 109 15.36 -6.40 -2.42
CA HIS A 109 14.07 -6.87 -2.93
C HIS A 109 13.83 -6.39 -4.36
N VAL A 110 12.75 -6.86 -4.97
CA VAL A 110 12.17 -6.34 -6.22
C VAL A 110 10.89 -5.58 -5.89
N GLN A 111 10.70 -4.43 -6.52
CA GLN A 111 9.48 -3.64 -6.38
C GLN A 111 8.32 -4.33 -7.13
N THR A 112 7.13 -4.27 -6.56
CA THR A 112 5.90 -4.84 -7.15
C THR A 112 4.74 -3.88 -6.99
N THR A 113 3.63 -4.14 -7.67
CA THR A 113 2.34 -3.54 -7.34
C THR A 113 1.49 -4.48 -6.48
N ILE A 114 0.58 -3.88 -5.72
CA ILE A 114 -0.50 -4.52 -4.97
C ILE A 114 -1.79 -3.84 -5.42
N GLY A 115 -2.73 -4.60 -5.98
CA GLY A 115 -4.07 -4.09 -6.25
C GLY A 115 -4.77 -3.65 -4.96
N ALA A 116 -5.52 -2.55 -5.00
CA ALA A 116 -6.29 -2.10 -3.87
C ALA A 116 -7.61 -1.42 -4.26
N THR A 117 -8.59 -1.48 -3.36
CA THR A 117 -9.84 -0.73 -3.48
C THR A 117 -9.81 0.49 -2.57
N VAL A 118 -10.19 1.64 -3.10
CA VAL A 118 -10.32 2.88 -2.33
C VAL A 118 -11.59 2.82 -1.48
N VAL A 119 -11.47 2.97 -0.17
CA VAL A 119 -12.60 2.91 0.78
C VAL A 119 -12.63 4.13 1.70
N GLU A 120 -13.83 4.51 2.13
CA GLU A 120 -14.05 5.65 3.03
C GLU A 120 -13.50 5.41 4.43
N ARG A 121 -13.64 4.17 4.89
CA ARG A 121 -13.18 3.69 6.18
C ARG A 121 -12.80 2.22 6.05
N PRO A 122 -11.91 1.71 6.92
CA PRO A 122 -11.43 0.34 6.79
C PRO A 122 -12.42 -0.68 7.39
N PHE A 123 -13.27 -0.25 8.33
CA PHE A 123 -14.19 -1.15 9.04
C PHE A 123 -15.64 -0.98 8.54
N PRO A 124 -16.41 -2.08 8.42
CA PRO A 124 -17.85 -2.00 8.10
C PRO A 124 -18.63 -1.27 9.21
N ILE A 125 -19.75 -0.61 8.85
CA ILE A 125 -20.74 -0.13 9.84
C ILE A 125 -21.76 -1.24 10.05
N GLY A 126 -21.93 -1.67 11.29
CA GLY A 126 -22.86 -2.72 11.70
C GLY A 126 -22.13 -3.93 12.30
N ARG A 127 -22.76 -4.62 13.27
CA ARG A 127 -22.25 -5.89 13.78
C ARG A 127 -22.39 -6.95 12.68
N SER A 128 -21.29 -7.64 12.39
CA SER A 128 -21.26 -8.87 11.58
C SER A 128 -22.12 -9.96 12.20
#